data_AF-A0A3Q2YBM4-F1
#
_entry.id   AF-A0A3Q2YBM4-F1
#
_cell.length_a   1.000
_cell.length_b   1.000
_cell.length_c   1.000
_cell.angle_alpha   90.00
_cell.angle_beta   90.00
_cell.angle_gamma   90.00
#
_symmetry.space_group_name_H-M   'P 1'
#
loop_
_entity.id
_entity.type
_entity.pdbx_description
1 polymer ?
#
loop_
_entity_poly.entity_id
_entity_poly.type
_entity_poly.pdbx_seq_one_letter_code
_entity_poly.pdbx_strand_id
1 'polypeptide(L)'
;MMQFTLISLLREVSNCVGTLNPHKEEGFKLVMEMLRQVVELHPGLNALHIGADEVYMLGEGELSKLWLASSGRTVEQLFLSHVASIVKYIKKEWPHMTIIMWDDMMRGMSQDTLKASGIVGFVQPMLWDYTPNLDVDKTGMNCNLAILYLNNIAIVTIFSPSEHDILSQ
;
A
#
# COMPACT_ATOMS: atom_id res chain seq x y z
N MET A 1 -18.79 -5.83 -19.58
CA MET A 1 -17.63 -5.23 -20.27
C MET A 1 -17.38 -3.74 -19.91
N MET A 2 -18.17 -3.12 -19.02
CA MET A 2 -18.08 -1.66 -18.73
C MET A 2 -17.35 -1.30 -17.42
N GLN A 3 -16.84 -2.29 -16.66
CA GLN A 3 -16.27 -2.08 -15.32
C GLN A 3 -14.73 -2.02 -15.30
N PHE A 4 -14.04 -2.68 -16.25
CA PHE A 4 -12.57 -2.74 -16.30
C PHE A 4 -11.92 -1.48 -16.91
N THR A 5 -12.58 -0.83 -17.87
CA THR A 5 -12.10 0.40 -18.51
C THR A 5 -12.02 1.58 -17.55
N LEU A 6 -12.73 1.53 -16.43
CA LEU A 6 -12.71 2.57 -15.40
C LEU A 6 -11.48 2.46 -14.48
N ILE A 7 -10.98 1.25 -14.21
CA ILE A 7 -9.84 1.05 -13.29
C ILE A 7 -8.52 1.39 -13.96
N SER A 8 -8.38 1.19 -15.28
CA SER A 8 -7.18 1.60 -16.02
C SER A 8 -6.94 3.10 -15.96
N LEU A 9 -8.01 3.90 -15.89
CA LEU A 9 -7.96 5.35 -15.70
C LEU A 9 -7.49 5.74 -14.29
N LEU A 10 -7.42 4.82 -13.34
CA LEU A 10 -6.94 5.07 -11.98
C LEU A 10 -5.46 4.77 -11.80
N ARG A 11 -4.81 4.18 -12.81
CA ARG A 11 -3.39 3.83 -12.76
C ARG A 11 -2.50 5.06 -12.71
N GLU A 12 -1.34 4.88 -12.08
CA GLU A 12 -0.24 5.85 -12.04
C GLU A 12 0.39 6.03 -13.41
N VAL A 13 0.74 4.92 -14.05
CA VAL A 13 1.22 4.87 -15.44
C VAL A 13 0.29 3.94 -16.22
N SER A 14 -0.15 4.35 -17.40
CA SER A 14 -1.20 3.64 -18.16
C SER A 14 -0.87 2.17 -18.45
N ASN A 15 0.39 1.88 -18.78
CA ASN A 15 0.90 0.54 -19.07
C ASN A 15 1.36 -0.23 -17.82
N CYS A 16 1.36 0.38 -16.64
CA CYS A 16 1.72 -0.28 -15.38
C CYS A 16 0.44 -0.66 -14.61
N VAL A 17 0.13 -1.95 -14.54
CA VAL A 17 -1.09 -2.46 -13.91
C VAL A 17 -1.05 -2.50 -12.38
N GLY A 18 0.15 -2.40 -11.79
CA GLY A 18 0.39 -2.64 -10.37
C GLY A 18 0.37 -1.40 -9.47
N THR A 19 0.13 -0.20 -10.01
CA THR A 19 0.21 1.04 -9.20
C THR A 19 -0.96 1.96 -9.51
N LEU A 20 -1.75 2.29 -8.49
CA LEU A 20 -2.77 3.34 -8.56
C LEU A 20 -2.12 4.71 -8.46
N ASN A 21 -2.68 5.69 -9.16
CA ASN A 21 -2.25 7.07 -9.05
C ASN A 21 -2.69 7.64 -7.69
N PRO A 22 -1.76 8.09 -6.82
CA PRO A 22 -2.09 8.56 -5.48
C PRO A 22 -2.86 9.89 -5.46
N HIS A 23 -2.94 10.60 -6.59
CA HIS A 23 -3.64 11.88 -6.73
C HIS A 23 -5.09 11.74 -7.20
N LYS A 24 -5.53 10.54 -7.60
CA LYS A 24 -6.92 10.28 -8.03
C LYS A 24 -7.78 9.86 -6.85
N GLU A 25 -8.76 10.69 -6.50
CA GLU A 25 -9.67 10.44 -5.38
C GLU A 25 -10.50 9.16 -5.59
N GLU A 26 -10.83 8.84 -6.83
CA GLU A 26 -11.56 7.62 -7.21
C GLU A 26 -10.73 6.36 -6.92
N GLY A 27 -9.41 6.43 -7.09
CA GLY A 27 -8.49 5.35 -6.71
C GLY A 27 -8.51 5.11 -5.21
N PHE A 28 -8.47 6.17 -4.42
CA PHE A 28 -8.63 6.08 -2.96
C PHE A 28 -9.98 5.49 -2.57
N LYS A 29 -11.09 5.99 -3.13
CA LYS A 29 -12.45 5.48 -2.87
C LYS A 29 -12.59 3.99 -3.19
N LEU A 30 -12.00 3.55 -4.30
CA LEU A 30 -11.97 2.13 -4.68
C LEU A 30 -11.31 1.28 -3.59
N VAL A 31 -10.12 1.69 -3.11
CA VAL A 31 -9.42 0.98 -2.03
C VAL A 31 -10.28 0.94 -0.76
N MET A 32 -10.92 2.06 -0.38
CA MET A 32 -11.77 2.11 0.82
C MET A 32 -12.97 1.17 0.72
N GLU A 33 -13.59 1.12 -0.45
CA GLU A 33 -14.72 0.23 -0.71
C GLU A 33 -14.29 -1.25 -0.68
N MET A 34 -13.12 -1.58 -1.21
CA MET A 34 -12.55 -2.93 -1.10
C MET A 34 -12.28 -3.33 0.36
N LEU A 35 -11.68 -2.43 1.14
CA LEU A 35 -11.46 -2.66 2.58
C LEU A 35 -12.79 -2.88 3.31
N ARG A 36 -13.80 -2.06 3.03
CA ARG A 36 -15.14 -2.17 3.63
C ARG A 36 -15.75 -3.55 3.35
N GLN A 37 -15.76 -3.99 2.10
CA GLN A 37 -16.29 -5.29 1.70
C GLN A 37 -15.56 -6.44 2.40
N VAL A 38 -14.22 -6.37 2.49
CA VAL A 38 -13.43 -7.39 3.18
C VAL A 38 -13.76 -7.45 4.66
N VAL A 39 -13.85 -6.31 5.35
CA VAL A 39 -14.19 -6.29 6.78
C VAL A 39 -15.62 -6.79 7.03
N GLU A 40 -16.59 -6.44 6.17
CA GLU A 40 -17.98 -6.90 6.29
C GLU A 40 -18.12 -8.42 6.13
N LEU A 41 -17.32 -9.04 5.26
CA LEU A 41 -17.34 -10.49 5.03
C LEU A 41 -16.64 -11.30 6.13
N HIS A 42 -15.83 -10.66 6.98
CA HIS A 42 -15.00 -11.32 7.99
C HIS A 42 -15.30 -10.77 9.40
N PRO A 43 -16.47 -11.06 9.98
CA PRO A 43 -16.81 -10.62 11.32
C PRO A 43 -15.82 -11.20 12.34
N GLY A 44 -15.13 -10.34 13.08
CA GLY A 44 -14.07 -10.72 14.03
C GLY A 44 -12.64 -10.51 13.52
N LEU A 45 -12.48 -9.96 12.31
CA LEU A 45 -11.19 -9.50 11.81
C LEU A 45 -10.58 -8.46 12.76
N ASN A 46 -9.32 -8.65 13.13
CA ASN A 46 -8.58 -7.74 14.02
C ASN A 46 -7.32 -7.16 13.38
N ALA A 47 -6.95 -7.63 12.19
CA ALA A 47 -5.81 -7.17 11.44
C ALA A 47 -6.10 -7.12 9.92
N LEU A 48 -5.65 -6.04 9.27
CA LEU A 48 -5.69 -5.85 7.83
C LEU A 48 -4.27 -5.72 7.29
N HIS A 49 -3.94 -6.52 6.28
CA HIS A 49 -2.72 -6.33 5.51
C HIS A 49 -3.03 -5.52 4.25
N ILE A 50 -2.47 -4.31 4.14
CA ILE A 50 -2.79 -3.35 3.07
C ILE A 50 -1.86 -3.47 1.84
N GLY A 51 -0.90 -4.40 1.86
CA GLY A 51 0.04 -4.62 0.76
C GLY A 51 1.11 -3.53 0.73
N ALA A 52 1.08 -2.72 -0.34
CA ALA A 52 1.99 -1.59 -0.62
C ALA A 52 3.45 -1.99 -0.91
N ASP A 53 3.64 -3.18 -1.49
CA ASP A 53 4.90 -3.68 -2.02
C ASP A 53 5.14 -3.25 -3.48
N GLU A 54 6.42 -3.18 -3.86
CA GLU A 54 6.88 -3.20 -5.27
C GLU A 54 6.30 -2.12 -6.21
N VAL A 55 5.94 -0.94 -5.67
CA VAL A 55 5.39 0.18 -6.46
C VAL A 55 6.49 1.01 -7.15
N TYR A 56 7.36 0.34 -7.91
CA TYR A 56 8.56 0.93 -8.51
C TYR A 56 8.30 2.04 -9.56
N MET A 57 7.08 2.12 -10.11
CA MET A 57 6.68 3.14 -11.09
C MET A 57 6.03 4.38 -10.44
N LEU A 58 5.95 4.43 -9.11
CA LEU A 58 5.38 5.57 -8.40
C LEU A 58 6.19 6.85 -8.67
N GLY A 59 5.53 7.94 -9.03
CA GLY A 59 6.19 9.20 -9.37
C GLY A 59 6.33 9.43 -10.86
N GLU A 60 6.10 8.40 -11.68
CA GLU A 60 6.25 8.50 -13.14
C GLU A 60 4.99 9.00 -13.87
N GLY A 61 3.84 9.03 -13.20
CA GLY A 61 2.62 9.60 -13.75
C GLY A 61 2.68 11.13 -13.84
N GLU A 62 1.99 11.73 -14.82
CA GLU A 62 2.01 13.18 -15.07
C GLU A 62 1.67 14.02 -13.83
N LEU A 63 0.64 13.62 -13.07
CA LEU A 63 0.25 14.32 -11.84
C LEU A 63 1.33 14.22 -10.76
N SER A 64 1.96 13.04 -10.63
CA SER A 64 3.02 12.80 -9.65
C SER A 64 4.29 13.54 -10.03
N LYS A 65 4.66 13.59 -11.31
CA LYS A 65 5.75 14.41 -11.83
C LYS A 65 5.55 15.90 -11.53
N LEU A 66 4.33 16.40 -11.77
CA LEU A 66 3.98 17.77 -11.42
C LEU A 66 4.07 18.03 -9.92
N TRP A 67 3.60 17.08 -9.10
CA TRP A 67 3.71 17.17 -7.65
C TRP A 67 5.17 17.17 -7.20
N LEU A 68 6.01 16.28 -7.73
CA LEU A 68 7.44 16.14 -7.42
C LEU A 68 8.28 17.33 -7.89
N ALA A 69 7.83 18.09 -8.89
CA ALA A 69 8.53 19.29 -9.36
C ALA A 69 8.61 20.40 -8.29
N SER A 70 7.80 20.33 -7.22
CA SER A 70 7.88 21.30 -6.11
C SER A 70 9.03 20.96 -5.16
N SER A 71 9.76 21.98 -4.70
CA SER A 71 10.95 21.79 -3.85
C SER A 71 10.66 21.03 -2.56
N GLY A 72 11.56 20.11 -2.20
CA GLY A 72 11.48 19.33 -0.96
C GLY A 72 10.48 18.17 -0.97
N ARG A 73 9.93 17.83 -2.14
CA ARG A 73 9.09 16.65 -2.35
C ARG A 73 9.89 15.48 -2.93
N THR A 74 9.54 14.28 -2.49
CA THR A 74 10.22 13.03 -2.82
C THR A 74 9.20 11.92 -3.06
N VAL A 75 9.60 10.86 -3.77
CA VAL A 75 8.71 9.71 -4.03
C VAL A 75 8.34 9.00 -2.73
N GLU A 76 9.26 8.96 -1.77
CA GLU A 76 9.06 8.42 -0.43
C GLU A 76 7.95 9.17 0.31
N GLN A 77 7.96 10.51 0.26
CA GLN A 77 6.88 11.32 0.84
C GLN A 77 5.55 11.11 0.12
N LEU A 78 5.56 10.92 -1.21
CA LEU A 78 4.34 10.63 -1.97
C LEU A 78 3.73 9.29 -1.53
N PHE A 79 4.55 8.25 -1.46
CA PHE A 79 4.17 6.92 -0.96
C PHE A 79 3.61 7.00 0.46
N LEU A 80 4.35 7.60 1.38
CA LEU A 80 3.97 7.71 2.79
C LEU A 80 2.71 8.55 3.00
N SER A 81 2.51 9.61 2.21
CA SER A 81 1.28 10.42 2.26
C SER A 81 0.05 9.61 1.84
N HIS A 82 0.18 8.74 0.84
CA HIS A 82 -0.89 7.83 0.44
C HIS A 82 -1.19 6.83 1.57
N VAL A 83 -0.17 6.12 2.07
CA VAL A 83 -0.31 5.16 3.18
C VAL A 83 -0.93 5.81 4.41
N ALA A 84 -0.48 7.01 4.80
CA ALA A 84 -1.04 7.74 5.94
C ALA A 84 -2.54 8.04 5.77
N SER A 85 -2.99 8.32 4.55
CA SER A 85 -4.40 8.56 4.25
C SER A 85 -5.24 7.29 4.42
N ILE A 86 -4.73 6.14 3.96
CA ILE A 86 -5.35 4.81 4.16
C ILE A 86 -5.41 4.47 5.65
N VAL A 87 -4.30 4.62 6.37
CA VAL A 87 -4.19 4.37 7.81
C VAL A 87 -5.20 5.21 8.58
N LYS A 88 -5.29 6.50 8.28
CA LYS A 88 -6.24 7.42 8.91
C LYS A 88 -7.69 6.97 8.70
N TYR A 89 -8.04 6.52 7.50
CA TYR A 89 -9.37 6.00 7.22
C TYR A 89 -9.64 4.72 8.03
N ILE A 90 -8.75 3.73 7.97
CA ILE A 90 -8.90 2.46 8.70
C ILE A 90 -9.07 2.74 10.19
N LYS A 91 -8.25 3.61 10.79
CA LYS A 91 -8.35 3.95 12.21
C LYS A 91 -9.59 4.75 12.59
N LYS A 92 -10.20 5.45 11.63
CA LYS A 92 -11.47 6.15 11.84
C LYS A 92 -12.65 5.17 11.83
N GLU A 93 -12.71 4.28 10.84
CA GLU A 93 -13.84 3.35 10.65
C GLU A 93 -13.72 2.12 11.56
N TRP A 94 -12.50 1.60 11.77
CA TRP A 94 -12.20 0.44 12.62
C TRP A 94 -11.01 0.73 13.56
N PRO A 95 -11.23 1.50 14.64
CA PRO A 95 -10.14 1.94 15.54
C PRO A 95 -9.31 0.80 16.15
N HIS A 96 -9.93 -0.36 16.35
CA HIS A 96 -9.31 -1.56 16.93
C HIS A 96 -8.44 -2.35 15.94
N MET A 97 -8.54 -2.05 14.64
CA MET A 97 -7.90 -2.83 13.59
C MET A 97 -6.38 -2.62 13.60
N THR A 98 -5.61 -3.71 13.64
CA THR A 98 -4.16 -3.69 13.42
C THR A 98 -3.88 -3.55 11.93
N ILE A 99 -2.94 -2.69 11.55
CA ILE A 99 -2.60 -2.45 10.15
C ILE A 99 -1.22 -3.01 9.90
N ILE A 100 -1.10 -3.86 8.88
CA ILE A 100 0.14 -4.51 8.47
C ILE A 100 0.42 -4.11 7.02
N MET A 101 1.69 -3.90 6.70
CA MET A 101 2.14 -3.48 5.37
C MET A 101 3.48 -4.14 5.07
N TRP A 102 3.77 -4.44 3.80
CA TRP A 102 5.09 -4.91 3.42
C TRP A 102 6.16 -3.86 3.69
N ASP A 103 7.36 -4.32 4.01
CA ASP A 103 8.44 -3.48 4.49
C ASP A 103 9.32 -2.90 3.36
N ASP A 104 9.31 -3.51 2.18
CA ASP A 104 10.26 -3.28 1.08
C ASP A 104 10.32 -1.81 0.65
N MET A 105 9.17 -1.18 0.45
CA MET A 105 9.12 0.24 0.05
C MET A 105 9.65 1.18 1.13
N MET A 106 9.71 0.78 2.40
CA MET A 106 10.26 1.60 3.50
C MET A 106 11.76 1.37 3.72
N ARG A 107 12.36 0.35 3.09
CA ARG A 107 13.80 0.07 3.23
C ARG A 107 14.60 1.26 2.70
N GLY A 108 15.56 1.73 3.50
CA GLY A 108 16.42 2.87 3.15
C GLY A 108 15.82 4.25 3.41
N MET A 109 14.54 4.36 3.78
CA MET A 109 13.98 5.64 4.22
C MET A 109 14.59 6.07 5.56
N SER A 110 14.84 7.37 5.71
CA SER A 110 15.34 7.91 6.99
C SER A 110 14.27 7.78 8.09
N GLN A 111 14.71 7.64 9.35
CA GLN A 111 13.77 7.63 10.48
C GLN A 111 12.96 8.92 10.57
N ASP A 112 13.54 10.06 10.19
CA ASP A 112 12.85 11.35 10.20
C ASP A 112 11.75 11.40 9.15
N THR A 113 12.01 10.86 7.95
CA THR A 113 11.01 10.71 6.89
C THR A 113 9.83 9.86 7.38
N LEU A 114 10.11 8.71 8.00
CA LEU A 114 9.08 7.81 8.54
C LEU A 114 8.29 8.48 9.67
N LYS A 115 8.95 9.12 10.63
CA LYS A 115 8.26 9.86 11.72
C LYS A 115 7.40 10.98 11.19
N ALA A 116 7.90 11.77 10.24
CA ALA A 116 7.18 12.88 9.63
C ALA A 116 5.91 12.45 8.88
N SER A 117 5.85 11.20 8.39
CA SER A 117 4.64 10.67 7.74
C SER A 117 3.46 10.42 8.69
N GLY A 118 3.73 10.29 9.99
CA GLY A 118 2.70 9.97 11.00
C GLY A 118 2.21 8.53 10.99
N ILE A 119 2.82 7.60 10.22
CA ILE A 119 2.40 6.18 10.22
C ILE A 119 3.05 5.36 11.36
N VAL A 120 4.11 5.90 11.97
CA VAL A 120 4.84 5.24 13.06
C VAL A 120 3.90 5.00 14.24
N GLY A 121 3.84 3.75 14.70
CA GLY A 121 2.94 3.32 15.78
C GLY A 121 1.53 2.92 15.31
N PHE A 122 1.18 3.15 14.05
CA PHE A 122 -0.10 2.74 13.47
C PHE A 122 0.02 1.56 12.51
N VAL A 123 1.18 1.39 11.86
CA VAL A 123 1.48 0.32 10.90
C VAL A 123 2.56 -0.60 11.46
N GLN A 124 2.35 -1.91 11.33
CA GLN A 124 3.33 -2.95 11.61
C GLN A 124 3.97 -3.40 10.29
N PRO A 125 5.28 -3.16 10.06
CA PRO A 125 5.95 -3.67 8.88
C PRO A 125 6.06 -5.19 8.93
N MET A 126 5.67 -5.85 7.85
CA MET A 126 5.89 -7.28 7.62
C MET A 126 7.15 -7.46 6.76
N LEU A 127 8.18 -8.03 7.38
CA LEU A 127 9.44 -8.34 6.73
C LEU A 127 9.26 -9.52 5.79
N TRP A 128 9.71 -9.39 4.54
CA TRP A 128 9.79 -10.51 3.60
C TRP A 128 11.15 -10.61 2.92
N ASP A 129 11.66 -11.84 2.84
CA ASP A 129 12.86 -12.20 2.11
C ASP A 129 12.73 -13.67 1.70
N TYR A 130 12.77 -13.96 0.40
CA TYR A 130 12.70 -15.33 -0.11
C TYR A 130 14.07 -16.02 -0.12
N THR A 131 15.14 -15.34 0.30
CA THR A 131 16.44 -15.98 0.44
C THR A 131 16.43 -16.95 1.63
N PRO A 132 17.25 -18.02 1.60
CA PRO A 132 17.27 -19.02 2.67
C PRO A 132 17.68 -18.47 4.04
N ASN A 133 18.39 -17.34 4.07
CA ASN A 133 18.91 -16.71 5.27
C ASN A 133 18.39 -15.28 5.34
N LEU A 134 17.37 -15.06 6.16
CA LEU A 134 16.84 -13.72 6.43
C LEU A 134 17.92 -12.87 7.09
N ASP A 135 18.38 -11.84 6.37
CA ASP A 135 19.34 -10.86 6.87
C ASP A 135 18.59 -9.65 7.42
N VAL A 136 18.34 -9.65 8.73
CA VAL A 136 17.58 -8.59 9.40
C VAL A 136 18.32 -7.25 9.43
N ASP A 137 19.65 -7.24 9.24
CA ASP A 137 20.41 -5.99 9.21
C ASP A 137 20.20 -5.24 7.90
N LYS A 138 19.91 -5.97 6.81
CA LYS A 138 19.59 -5.37 5.49
C LYS A 138 18.25 -4.67 5.42
N THR A 139 17.32 -4.95 6.34
CA THR A 139 15.99 -4.34 6.31
C THR A 139 16.01 -2.93 6.91
N GLY A 140 17.10 -2.53 7.58
CA GLY A 140 17.31 -1.17 8.09
C GLY A 140 16.32 -0.74 9.18
N MET A 141 15.44 -1.65 9.62
CA MET A 141 14.46 -1.40 10.66
C MET A 141 14.96 -2.01 11.97
N ASN A 142 15.18 -1.16 12.98
CA ASN A 142 15.25 -1.60 14.37
C ASN A 142 13.84 -2.00 14.84
N CYS A 143 13.26 -3.01 14.21
CA CYS A 143 12.00 -3.61 14.61
C CYS A 143 12.27 -4.60 15.73
N ASN A 144 11.53 -4.51 16.83
CA ASN A 144 11.32 -5.68 17.67
C ASN A 144 10.65 -6.72 16.76
N LEU A 145 11.35 -7.80 16.43
CA LEU A 145 10.83 -8.88 15.59
C LEU A 145 9.61 -9.49 16.27
N ALA A 146 8.42 -9.06 15.87
CA ALA A 146 7.18 -9.70 16.27
C ALA A 146 6.89 -10.79 15.23
N ILE A 147 7.17 -12.05 15.55
CA ILE A 147 6.60 -13.16 14.80
C ILE A 147 5.11 -13.18 15.15
N LEU A 148 4.31 -12.56 14.30
CA LEU A 148 2.87 -12.57 14.45
C LEU A 148 2.34 -13.92 13.95
N TYR A 149 1.78 -14.71 14.86
CA TYR A 149 0.94 -15.87 14.50
C TYR A 149 -0.45 -15.35 14.19
N LEU A 150 -0.71 -15.13 12.90
CA LEU A 150 -1.84 -14.35 12.42
C LEU A 150 -3.04 -15.26 12.13
N ASN A 151 -3.80 -15.57 13.19
CA ASN A 151 -5.16 -16.06 13.03
C ASN A 151 -6.07 -14.83 12.79
N ASN A 152 -6.86 -14.82 11.72
CA ASN A 152 -7.78 -13.74 11.31
C ASN A 152 -7.11 -12.52 10.64
N ILE A 153 -6.31 -12.74 9.61
CA ILE A 153 -5.87 -11.70 8.66
C ILE A 153 -6.63 -11.81 7.34
N ALA A 154 -6.94 -10.65 6.76
CA ALA A 154 -7.20 -10.50 5.34
C ALA A 154 -6.09 -9.69 4.68
N ILE A 155 -5.60 -10.18 3.53
CA ILE A 155 -4.68 -9.45 2.65
C ILE A 155 -5.52 -8.85 1.54
N VAL A 156 -5.46 -7.53 1.39
CA VAL A 156 -6.16 -6.81 0.33
C VAL A 156 -5.13 -6.35 -0.68
N THR A 157 -5.12 -7.00 -1.85
CA THR A 157 -4.26 -6.63 -2.98
C THR A 157 -5.10 -6.28 -4.19
N ILE A 158 -4.75 -5.20 -4.87
CA ILE A 158 -5.40 -4.76 -6.11
C ILE A 158 -4.54 -5.22 -7.28
N PHE A 159 -5.03 -6.21 -8.02
CA PHE A 159 -4.48 -6.57 -9.32
C PHE A 159 -5.45 -6.12 -10.40
N SER A 160 -4.96 -5.35 -11.37
CA SER A 160 -5.67 -5.23 -12.64
C SER A 160 -5.24 -6.40 -13.52
N PRO A 161 -6.17 -7.27 -13.98
CA PRO A 161 -5.83 -8.30 -14.95
C PRO A 161 -5.28 -7.67 -16.24
N SER A 162 -4.35 -8.38 -16.90
CA SER A 162 -3.81 -7.95 -18.19
C SER A 162 -4.82 -8.22 -19.30
N GLU A 163 -4.77 -7.47 -20.42
CA GLU A 163 -5.69 -7.69 -21.56
C GLU A 163 -5.58 -9.12 -22.13
N HIS A 164 -4.43 -9.78 -21.95
CA HIS A 164 -4.21 -11.17 -22.37
C HIS A 164 -4.98 -12.19 -21.52
N ASP A 165 -5.25 -11.90 -20.24
CA ASP A 165 -5.99 -12.80 -19.34
C ASP A 165 -7.50 -12.83 -19.63
N ILE A 166 -7.99 -11.84 -20.39
CA ILE A 166 -9.42 -11.64 -20.69
C ILE A 166 -9.82 -12.36 -21.99
N LEU A 167 -8.89 -12.57 -22.93
CA LEU A 167 -9.16 -13.22 -24.21
C LEU A 167 -9.17 -14.76 -24.14
N SER A 168 -8.88 -15.33 -22.97
CA SER A 168 -8.87 -16.78 -22.74
C SER A 168 -10.11 -17.31 -21.99
N GLN A 169 -11.20 -16.53 -21.90
CA GLN A 169 -12.49 -16.98 -21.36
C GLN A 169 -13.62 -16.85 -22.37
#